data_AF-A0A976KMN1-F1
#
_entry.id   AF-A0A976KMN1-F1
#
_cell.length_a   1.000
_cell.length_b   1.000
_cell.length_c   1.000
_cell.angle_alpha   90.00
_cell.angle_beta   90.00
_cell.angle_gamma   90.00
#
_symmetry.space_group_name_H-M   'P 1'
#
loop_
_entity.id
_entity.type
_entity.pdbx_description
1 polymer ?
#
loop_
_entity_poly.entity_id
_entity_poly.type
_entity_poly.pdbx_seq_one_letter_code
_entity_poly.pdbx_strand_id
1 'polypeptide(L)'
;MGRQAKVLARVACFVTAIGMVILPETFHAKEAKFVPLPVIENDQISLKAIYLENPRFPKFTVEDLRQVLDTAADLVAKHFDIEVKIPSRIKVQHIDGVFAELMGNEPDGFKALIGDFRNGKVDWEVVRENLVEQIKKQKEPLADQISFAEPYLTRPVETKDIDTFSKVVVETFKARLTHWTSAKLADGHPVIGTVPDRPDLPLNEYGYWTLMARQGIEAEIILTNQLVASVEYIPVPVHTSIRGGITGGSTEYNPESILGASVWVTLFPYVSNDPGILDLRNRDTYNRDEALYYAGAMLAHEMGHQLLQLGHPWSNPACLMRPAEALDFAIWVKKFDADKCRIGSSPAMQPGTVKPPIW
;
A
#
# COMPACT_ATOMS: atom_id res chain seq x y z
N MET A 1 -55.28 -38.41 77.34
CA MET A 1 -56.17 -37.84 76.30
C MET A 1 -55.71 -36.41 76.03
N GLY A 2 -55.45 -36.06 74.75
CA GLY A 2 -55.27 -34.69 74.16
C GLY A 2 -54.11 -33.82 74.69
N ARG A 3 -52.91 -33.75 74.05
CA ARG A 3 -52.50 -32.91 72.88
C ARG A 3 -52.89 -31.42 73.01
N GLN A 4 -51.94 -30.50 73.24
CA GLN A 4 -51.17 -29.66 72.27
C GLN A 4 -51.36 -28.20 72.76
N ALA A 5 -50.45 -27.23 72.67
CA ALA A 5 -49.43 -26.94 71.67
C ALA A 5 -48.26 -26.15 72.28
N LYS A 6 -47.08 -26.32 71.67
CA LYS A 6 -45.88 -25.49 71.86
C LYS A 6 -46.02 -24.21 71.02
N VAL A 7 -45.66 -23.06 71.56
CA VAL A 7 -45.37 -21.83 70.80
C VAL A 7 -43.94 -21.39 71.13
N LEU A 8 -43.11 -21.33 70.10
CA LEU A 8 -41.69 -20.96 70.12
C LEU A 8 -41.48 -20.08 68.87
N ALA A 9 -41.28 -18.78 69.05
CA ALA A 9 -40.83 -17.85 67.99
C ALA A 9 -40.67 -16.45 68.60
N ARG A 10 -39.71 -15.59 68.22
CA ARG A 10 -38.41 -15.70 67.56
C ARG A 10 -37.83 -14.29 67.72
N VAL A 11 -36.58 -14.18 68.15
CA VAL A 11 -35.82 -12.93 68.21
C VAL A 11 -35.53 -12.48 66.77
N ALA A 12 -35.84 -11.22 66.45
CA ALA A 12 -35.50 -10.60 65.19
C ALA A 12 -34.03 -10.16 65.19
N CYS A 13 -33.19 -10.87 64.42
CA CYS A 13 -31.86 -10.38 64.03
C CYS A 13 -32.00 -9.67 62.67
N PHE A 14 -31.60 -8.40 62.64
CA PHE A 14 -31.31 -7.64 61.42
C PHE A 14 -30.09 -8.25 60.73
N VAL A 15 -30.26 -8.76 59.51
CA VAL A 15 -29.15 -9.08 58.59
C VAL A 15 -29.23 -8.08 57.44
N THR A 16 -28.26 -7.18 57.40
CA THR A 16 -28.05 -6.22 56.31
C THR A 16 -27.49 -6.98 55.11
N ALA A 17 -28.31 -7.23 54.10
CA ALA A 17 -27.85 -7.77 52.82
C ALA A 17 -27.16 -6.67 52.01
N ILE A 18 -25.83 -6.71 51.94
CA ILE A 18 -25.04 -5.95 50.98
C ILE A 18 -25.26 -6.60 49.62
N GLY A 19 -26.09 -5.99 48.79
CA GLY A 19 -26.20 -6.33 47.37
C GLY A 19 -24.92 -5.91 46.66
N MET A 20 -24.05 -6.87 46.35
CA MET A 20 -23.01 -6.69 45.35
C MET A 20 -23.70 -6.51 43.99
N VAL A 21 -23.76 -5.26 43.52
CA VAL A 21 -23.98 -4.99 42.10
C VAL A 21 -22.71 -5.44 41.39
N ILE A 22 -22.75 -6.62 40.81
CA ILE A 22 -21.77 -7.06 39.81
C ILE A 22 -22.03 -6.17 38.60
N LEU A 23 -21.28 -5.07 38.50
CA LEU A 23 -21.18 -4.33 37.24
C LEU A 23 -20.60 -5.32 36.22
N PRO A 24 -21.24 -5.53 35.06
CA PRO A 24 -20.60 -6.32 34.01
C PRO A 24 -19.28 -5.64 33.70
N GLU A 25 -18.18 -6.37 33.88
CA GLU A 25 -16.90 -5.97 33.34
C GLU A 25 -17.14 -5.67 31.87
N THR A 26 -17.08 -4.39 31.51
CA THR A 26 -16.99 -3.96 30.14
C THR A 26 -15.78 -4.68 29.58
N PHE A 27 -16.04 -5.73 28.79
CA PHE A 27 -15.05 -6.33 27.91
C PHE A 27 -14.56 -5.20 27.02
N HIS A 28 -13.52 -4.50 27.47
CA HIS A 28 -12.71 -3.66 26.61
C HIS A 28 -12.05 -4.63 25.64
N ALA A 29 -12.73 -4.87 24.51
CA ALA A 29 -12.14 -5.54 23.37
C ALA A 29 -10.83 -4.79 23.10
N LYS A 30 -9.71 -5.49 23.31
CA LYS A 30 -8.38 -4.95 23.08
C LYS A 30 -8.36 -4.42 21.65
N GLU A 31 -8.22 -3.11 21.48
CA GLU A 31 -8.25 -2.46 20.17
C GLU A 31 -7.30 -3.20 19.23
N ALA A 32 -7.83 -3.61 18.07
CA ALA A 32 -7.05 -4.32 17.08
C ALA A 32 -5.94 -3.38 16.59
N LYS A 33 -4.68 -3.79 16.77
CA LYS A 33 -3.50 -3.03 16.31
C LYS A 33 -3.26 -3.14 14.80
N PHE A 34 -3.91 -4.09 14.15
CA PHE A 34 -3.71 -4.45 12.76
C PHE A 34 -5.03 -4.84 12.12
N VAL A 35 -5.12 -4.62 10.81
CA VAL A 35 -6.26 -5.06 9.99
C VAL A 35 -6.38 -6.58 10.06
N PRO A 36 -7.54 -7.14 10.41
CA PRO A 36 -7.73 -8.59 10.41
C PRO A 36 -7.57 -9.16 9.01
N LEU A 37 -7.13 -10.42 8.91
CA LEU A 37 -7.12 -11.13 7.62
C LEU A 37 -8.57 -11.17 7.08
N PRO A 38 -8.83 -10.73 5.85
CA PRO A 38 -10.17 -10.77 5.30
C PRO A 38 -10.73 -12.18 5.20
N VAL A 39 -12.05 -12.28 5.34
CA VAL A 39 -12.80 -13.52 5.10
C VAL A 39 -13.45 -13.39 3.72
N ILE A 40 -13.03 -14.24 2.79
CA ILE A 40 -13.57 -14.28 1.43
C ILE A 40 -14.48 -15.51 1.33
N GLU A 41 -15.79 -15.26 1.20
CA GLU A 41 -16.78 -16.33 1.15
C GLU A 41 -16.85 -16.95 -0.24
N ASN A 42 -16.77 -18.28 -0.31
CA ASN A 42 -16.85 -19.05 -1.56
C ASN A 42 -15.82 -18.62 -2.61
N ASP A 43 -14.69 -18.09 -2.17
CA ASP A 43 -13.61 -17.59 -3.05
C ASP A 43 -14.08 -16.48 -4.02
N GLN A 44 -15.15 -15.74 -3.68
CA GLN A 44 -15.66 -14.63 -4.49
C GLN A 44 -15.73 -13.33 -3.69
N ILE A 45 -15.42 -12.21 -4.35
CA ILE A 45 -15.57 -10.88 -3.74
C ILE A 45 -16.01 -9.82 -4.76
N SER A 46 -16.78 -8.83 -4.32
CA SER A 46 -17.15 -7.67 -5.12
C SER A 46 -16.52 -6.42 -4.53
N LEU A 47 -15.76 -5.69 -5.34
CA LEU A 47 -14.99 -4.51 -4.90
C LEU A 47 -15.54 -3.25 -5.57
N LYS A 48 -15.56 -2.14 -4.84
CA LYS A 48 -15.84 -0.81 -5.41
C LYS A 48 -14.53 -0.24 -5.95
N ALA A 49 -14.62 0.38 -7.11
CA ALA A 49 -13.50 1.04 -7.76
C ALA A 49 -13.81 2.50 -8.05
N ILE A 50 -12.84 3.36 -7.80
CA ILE A 50 -12.87 4.77 -8.19
C ILE A 50 -11.62 5.13 -8.97
N TYR A 51 -11.70 6.22 -9.72
CA TYR A 51 -10.57 6.83 -10.41
C TYR A 51 -10.38 8.28 -9.96
N LEU A 52 -9.22 8.58 -9.40
CA LEU A 52 -8.82 9.94 -9.04
C LEU A 52 -8.02 10.54 -10.19
N GLU A 53 -8.69 11.40 -10.96
CA GLU A 53 -8.12 12.03 -12.14
C GLU A 53 -7.36 13.31 -11.76
N ASN A 54 -6.07 13.35 -12.12
CA ASN A 54 -5.33 14.60 -12.28
C ASN A 54 -5.45 15.07 -13.74
N PRO A 55 -6.07 16.23 -14.01
CA PRO A 55 -6.34 16.68 -15.38
C PRO A 55 -5.07 17.05 -16.17
N ARG A 56 -3.92 17.24 -15.50
CA ARG A 56 -2.63 17.54 -16.16
C ARG A 56 -1.92 16.30 -16.70
N PHE A 57 -2.25 15.13 -16.16
CA PHE A 57 -1.58 13.87 -16.47
C PHE A 57 -2.27 13.16 -17.65
N PRO A 58 -1.63 12.15 -18.27
CA PRO A 58 -2.26 11.38 -19.34
C PRO A 58 -3.63 10.86 -18.94
N LYS A 59 -4.62 11.01 -19.83
CA LYS A 59 -6.01 10.64 -19.56
C LYS A 59 -6.22 9.14 -19.77
N PHE A 60 -7.24 8.62 -19.10
CA PHE A 60 -7.69 7.24 -19.20
C PHE A 60 -9.19 7.22 -19.42
N THR A 61 -9.64 6.49 -20.42
CA THR A 61 -11.07 6.27 -20.67
C THR A 61 -11.63 5.25 -19.68
N VAL A 62 -12.95 5.11 -19.63
CA VAL A 62 -13.58 4.07 -18.81
C VAL A 62 -13.17 2.68 -19.29
N GLU A 63 -12.98 2.49 -20.59
CA GLU A 63 -12.50 1.25 -21.20
C GLU A 63 -11.06 0.93 -20.77
N ASP A 64 -10.17 1.94 -20.76
CA ASP A 64 -8.80 1.76 -20.24
C ASP A 64 -8.83 1.27 -18.78
N LEU A 65 -9.64 1.92 -17.94
CA LEU A 65 -9.76 1.58 -16.51
C LEU A 65 -10.37 0.19 -16.32
N ARG A 66 -11.35 -0.20 -17.14
CA ARG A 66 -11.93 -1.55 -17.13
C ARG A 66 -10.89 -2.59 -17.51
N GLN A 67 -10.08 -2.36 -18.54
CA GLN A 67 -9.02 -3.28 -18.93
C GLN A 67 -8.01 -3.54 -17.81
N VAL A 68 -7.64 -2.50 -17.06
CA VAL A 68 -6.77 -2.64 -15.86
C VAL A 68 -7.45 -3.51 -14.80
N LEU A 69 -8.72 -3.26 -14.50
CA LEU A 69 -9.49 -4.01 -13.50
C LEU A 69 -9.71 -5.47 -13.92
N ASP A 70 -10.10 -5.72 -15.16
CA ASP A 70 -10.33 -7.06 -15.71
C ASP A 70 -9.03 -7.86 -15.72
N THR A 71 -7.92 -7.26 -16.14
CA THR A 71 -6.59 -7.89 -16.08
C THR A 71 -6.22 -8.26 -14.65
N ALA A 72 -6.48 -7.38 -13.68
CA ALA A 72 -6.19 -7.65 -12.29
C ALA A 72 -7.04 -8.80 -11.74
N ALA A 73 -8.35 -8.81 -12.05
CA ALA A 73 -9.25 -9.89 -11.65
C ALA A 73 -8.82 -11.24 -12.23
N ASP A 74 -8.45 -11.30 -13.51
CA ASP A 74 -7.96 -12.51 -14.16
C ASP A 74 -6.68 -13.04 -13.51
N LEU A 75 -5.75 -12.14 -13.17
CA LEU A 75 -4.50 -12.52 -12.50
C LEU A 75 -4.73 -12.96 -11.05
N VAL A 76 -5.64 -12.30 -10.31
CA VAL A 76 -6.03 -12.74 -8.96
C VAL A 76 -6.69 -14.11 -9.00
N ALA A 77 -7.61 -14.36 -9.93
CA ALA A 77 -8.22 -15.67 -10.10
C ALA A 77 -7.16 -16.73 -10.42
N LYS A 78 -6.23 -16.43 -11.33
CA LYS A 78 -5.18 -17.37 -11.75
C LYS A 78 -4.15 -17.67 -10.66
N HIS A 79 -3.73 -16.66 -9.88
CA HIS A 79 -2.62 -16.81 -8.93
C HIS A 79 -3.07 -17.09 -7.50
N PHE A 80 -4.29 -16.70 -7.16
CA PHE A 80 -4.81 -16.75 -5.79
C PHE A 80 -6.12 -17.52 -5.65
N ASP A 81 -6.65 -18.06 -6.75
CA ASP A 81 -7.92 -18.81 -6.79
C ASP A 81 -9.12 -18.02 -6.23
N ILE A 82 -9.11 -16.69 -6.37
CA ILE A 82 -10.19 -15.78 -5.93
C ILE A 82 -10.83 -15.11 -7.15
N GLU A 83 -12.16 -15.20 -7.26
CA GLU A 83 -12.93 -14.47 -8.27
C GLU A 83 -13.26 -13.06 -7.78
N VAL A 84 -12.69 -12.05 -8.44
CA VAL A 84 -12.99 -10.63 -8.17
C VAL A 84 -14.03 -10.14 -9.17
N LYS A 85 -15.20 -9.71 -8.66
CA LYS A 85 -16.27 -9.11 -9.46
C LYS A 85 -16.01 -7.63 -9.63
N ILE A 86 -15.70 -7.24 -10.86
CA ILE A 86 -15.46 -5.84 -11.25
C ILE A 86 -16.78 -5.05 -11.24
N PRO A 87 -16.79 -3.83 -10.69
CA PRO A 87 -18.01 -3.02 -10.65
C PRO A 87 -18.39 -2.54 -12.06
N SER A 88 -19.69 -2.52 -12.35
CA SER A 88 -20.21 -2.07 -13.65
C SER A 88 -19.95 -0.58 -13.92
N ARG A 89 -19.73 0.21 -12.87
CA ARG A 89 -19.45 1.65 -12.91
C ARG A 89 -18.19 1.96 -12.13
N ILE A 90 -17.35 2.82 -12.70
CA ILE A 90 -16.16 3.37 -12.06
C ILE A 90 -16.42 4.86 -11.82
N LYS A 91 -16.46 5.28 -10.55
CA LYS A 91 -16.68 6.70 -10.21
C LYS A 91 -15.39 7.47 -10.50
N VAL A 92 -15.46 8.47 -11.37
CA VAL A 92 -14.35 9.40 -11.63
C VAL A 92 -14.51 10.61 -10.71
N GLN A 93 -13.43 10.98 -10.03
CA GLN A 93 -13.37 12.15 -9.14
C GLN A 93 -12.14 12.98 -9.47
N HIS A 94 -12.24 14.30 -9.37
CA HIS A 94 -11.09 15.18 -9.51
C HIS A 94 -10.21 15.09 -8.27
N ILE A 95 -8.91 14.84 -8.47
CA ILE A 95 -7.94 14.65 -7.38
C ILE A 95 -7.84 15.87 -6.46
N ASP A 96 -8.03 17.09 -6.99
CA ASP A 96 -7.84 18.33 -6.24
C ASP A 96 -8.83 18.47 -5.09
N GLY A 97 -10.09 18.09 -5.30
CA GLY A 97 -11.11 18.14 -4.25
C GLY A 97 -10.77 17.22 -3.09
N VAL A 98 -10.33 15.99 -3.41
CA VAL A 98 -9.92 15.00 -2.41
C VAL A 98 -8.72 15.51 -1.62
N PHE A 99 -7.65 15.96 -2.29
CA PHE A 99 -6.42 16.37 -1.60
C PHE A 99 -6.56 17.71 -0.85
N ALA A 100 -7.42 18.62 -1.31
CA ALA A 100 -7.74 19.82 -0.56
C ALA A 100 -8.42 19.49 0.79
N GLU A 101 -9.31 18.50 0.80
CA GLU A 101 -9.93 18.01 2.04
C GLU A 101 -8.91 17.36 2.97
N LEU A 102 -8.00 16.53 2.45
CA LEU A 102 -6.94 15.91 3.24
C LEU A 102 -6.04 16.95 3.92
N MET A 103 -5.62 17.99 3.17
CA MET A 103 -4.84 19.09 3.72
C MET A 103 -5.58 19.89 4.81
N GLY A 104 -6.92 19.94 4.74
CA GLY A 104 -7.74 20.57 5.78
C GLY A 104 -7.83 19.74 7.07
N ASN A 105 -7.55 18.44 7.00
CA ASN A 105 -7.81 17.45 8.04
C ASN A 105 -6.55 16.67 8.46
N GLU A 106 -5.37 17.26 8.31
CA GLU A 106 -4.10 16.61 8.64
C GLU A 106 -3.95 16.44 10.16
N PRO A 107 -3.52 15.26 10.65
CA PRO A 107 -3.16 15.10 12.05
C PRO A 107 -1.96 15.98 12.45
N ASP A 108 -1.90 16.35 13.73
CA ASP A 108 -0.74 17.06 14.28
C ASP A 108 0.56 16.30 14.01
N GLY A 109 1.58 17.02 13.54
CA GLY A 109 2.90 16.46 13.23
C GLY A 109 2.97 15.65 11.94
N PHE A 110 1.88 15.46 11.19
CA PHE A 110 1.87 14.67 9.96
C PHE A 110 2.91 15.11 8.92
N LYS A 111 3.02 16.43 8.68
CA LYS A 111 4.02 16.98 7.73
C LYS A 111 5.46 16.69 8.13
N ALA A 112 5.74 16.49 9.42
CA ALA A 112 7.07 16.16 9.89
C ALA A 112 7.48 14.72 9.54
N LEU A 113 6.56 13.90 9.00
CA LEU A 113 6.85 12.56 8.48
C LEU A 113 7.27 12.58 7.00
N ILE A 114 7.24 13.73 6.33
CA ILE A 114 7.51 13.87 4.90
C ILE A 114 8.79 14.69 4.72
N GLY A 115 9.73 14.16 3.93
CA GLY A 115 10.98 14.84 3.60
C GLY A 115 10.81 15.77 2.41
N ASP A 116 11.26 17.03 2.55
CA ASP A 116 11.16 18.05 1.51
C ASP A 116 12.36 17.97 0.55
N PHE A 117 12.32 16.98 -0.35
CA PHE A 117 13.39 16.76 -1.33
C PHE A 117 13.50 17.89 -2.35
N ARG A 118 12.40 18.61 -2.64
CA ARG A 118 12.39 19.74 -3.59
C ARG A 118 13.33 20.85 -3.17
N ASN A 119 13.44 21.10 -1.87
CA ASN A 119 14.33 22.12 -1.31
C ASN A 119 15.63 21.53 -0.72
N GLY A 120 15.91 20.25 -1.00
CA GLY A 120 17.09 19.56 -0.45
C GLY A 120 17.04 19.34 1.06
N LYS A 121 15.87 19.48 1.69
CA LYS A 121 15.65 19.36 3.13
C LYS A 121 15.16 17.95 3.49
N VAL A 122 16.06 16.98 3.28
CA VAL A 122 15.83 15.58 3.63
C VAL A 122 16.92 15.11 4.57
N ASP A 123 16.54 14.56 5.71
CA ASP A 123 17.45 13.83 6.59
C ASP A 123 17.66 12.41 6.05
N TRP A 124 18.68 12.25 5.21
CA TRP A 124 18.98 10.98 4.56
C TRP A 124 19.48 9.90 5.52
N GLU A 125 19.99 10.26 6.70
CA GLU A 125 20.36 9.26 7.71
C GLU A 125 19.11 8.65 8.35
N VAL A 126 18.10 9.48 8.68
CA VAL A 126 16.81 8.97 9.17
C VAL A 126 16.13 8.07 8.13
N VAL A 127 16.17 8.46 6.84
CA VAL A 127 15.67 7.61 5.74
C VAL A 127 16.40 6.26 5.71
N ARG A 128 17.73 6.27 5.89
CA ARG A 128 18.55 5.04 5.94
C ARG A 128 18.20 4.16 7.14
N GLU A 129 18.04 4.75 8.32
CA GLU A 129 17.65 4.04 9.54
C GLU A 129 16.28 3.35 9.36
N ASN A 130 15.31 4.05 8.79
CA ASN A 130 13.99 3.52 8.46
C ASN A 130 14.05 2.38 7.44
N LEU A 131 14.90 2.49 6.42
CA LEU A 131 15.14 1.41 5.47
C LEU A 131 15.77 0.18 6.16
N VAL A 132 16.73 0.37 7.05
CA VAL A 132 17.34 -0.72 7.83
C VAL A 132 16.29 -1.42 8.69
N GLU A 133 15.42 -0.66 9.35
CA GLU A 133 14.29 -1.21 10.11
C GLU A 133 13.36 -2.03 9.21
N GLN A 134 13.03 -1.52 8.03
CA GLN A 134 12.20 -2.20 7.04
C GLN A 134 12.82 -3.55 6.63
N ILE A 135 14.10 -3.55 6.26
CA ILE A 135 14.84 -4.75 5.82
C ILE A 135 14.84 -5.81 6.93
N LYS A 136 15.05 -5.41 8.19
CA LYS A 136 15.05 -6.31 9.35
C LYS A 136 13.67 -6.90 9.68
N LYS A 137 12.59 -6.19 9.35
CA LYS A 137 11.21 -6.65 9.56
C LYS A 137 10.77 -7.68 8.52
N GLN A 138 11.43 -7.74 7.37
CA GLN A 138 11.13 -8.74 6.34
C GLN A 138 11.48 -10.15 6.83
N LYS A 139 10.63 -11.13 6.49
CA LYS A 139 10.87 -12.55 6.82
C LYS A 139 11.92 -13.21 5.91
N GLU A 140 12.20 -12.59 4.77
CA GLU A 140 13.09 -13.12 3.74
C GLU A 140 14.56 -12.74 4.00
N PRO A 141 15.53 -13.60 3.63
CA PRO A 141 16.95 -13.34 3.85
C PRO A 141 17.44 -12.03 3.22
N LEU A 142 18.36 -11.34 3.92
CA LEU A 142 19.02 -10.13 3.40
C LEU A 142 19.70 -10.39 2.04
N ALA A 143 20.33 -11.55 1.86
CA ALA A 143 21.01 -11.90 0.61
C ALA A 143 20.08 -11.88 -0.61
N ASP A 144 18.81 -12.26 -0.42
CA ASP A 144 17.82 -12.27 -1.51
C ASP A 144 17.37 -10.84 -1.85
N GLN A 145 17.22 -9.98 -0.84
CA GLN A 145 16.94 -8.56 -1.04
C GLN A 145 18.10 -7.83 -1.74
N ILE A 146 19.36 -8.14 -1.37
CA ILE A 146 20.55 -7.62 -2.05
C ILE A 146 20.56 -8.09 -3.51
N SER A 147 20.41 -9.40 -3.75
CA SER A 147 20.41 -9.98 -5.10
C SER A 147 19.32 -9.37 -6.00
N PHE A 148 18.14 -9.10 -5.44
CA PHE A 148 17.06 -8.43 -6.14
C PHE A 148 17.43 -6.99 -6.56
N ALA A 149 18.01 -6.22 -5.65
CA ALA A 149 18.25 -4.79 -5.85
C ALA A 149 19.54 -4.49 -6.63
N GLU A 150 20.57 -5.34 -6.49
CA GLU A 150 21.93 -5.15 -6.99
C GLU A 150 22.02 -4.73 -8.47
N PRO A 151 21.25 -5.32 -9.42
CA PRO A 151 21.28 -4.90 -10.83
C PRO A 151 20.82 -3.46 -11.06
N TYR A 152 20.09 -2.88 -10.10
CA TYR A 152 19.45 -1.58 -10.22
C TYR A 152 20.13 -0.50 -9.40
N LEU A 153 21.22 -0.79 -8.67
CA LEU A 153 21.91 0.20 -7.86
C LEU A 153 22.80 1.10 -8.70
N THR A 154 23.01 2.34 -8.28
CA THR A 154 23.91 3.29 -8.98
C THR A 154 25.39 2.90 -8.86
N ARG A 155 25.72 2.01 -7.92
CA ARG A 155 27.03 1.39 -7.79
C ARG A 155 26.92 0.01 -7.14
N PRO A 156 27.91 -0.88 -7.31
CA PRO A 156 27.92 -2.19 -6.66
C PRO A 156 27.94 -2.12 -5.13
N VAL A 157 27.44 -3.18 -4.49
CA VAL A 157 27.53 -3.39 -3.04
C VAL A 157 28.85 -4.10 -2.74
N GLU A 158 29.81 -3.38 -2.17
CA GLU A 158 31.17 -3.91 -1.91
C GLU A 158 31.18 -5.03 -0.86
N THR A 159 30.38 -4.87 0.20
CA THR A 159 30.21 -5.86 1.27
C THR A 159 28.73 -6.17 1.44
N LYS A 160 28.38 -7.46 1.41
CA LYS A 160 26.99 -7.94 1.50
C LYS A 160 26.43 -7.92 2.93
N ASP A 161 26.58 -6.79 3.61
CA ASP A 161 25.99 -6.50 4.92
C ASP A 161 24.92 -5.40 4.83
N ILE A 162 24.11 -5.27 5.87
CA ILE A 162 22.96 -4.36 5.89
C ILE A 162 23.35 -2.89 5.87
N ASP A 163 24.50 -2.53 6.44
CA ASP A 163 24.94 -1.12 6.52
C ASP A 163 25.39 -0.62 5.15
N THR A 164 26.28 -1.38 4.51
CA THR A 164 26.76 -1.10 3.16
C THR A 164 25.60 -1.13 2.15
N PHE A 165 24.73 -2.15 2.23
CA PHE A 165 23.57 -2.25 1.36
C PHE A 165 22.61 -1.07 1.50
N SER A 166 22.20 -0.73 2.73
CA SER A 166 21.26 0.38 2.97
C SER A 166 21.81 1.71 2.48
N LYS A 167 23.11 1.96 2.67
CA LYS A 167 23.79 3.17 2.16
C LYS A 167 23.72 3.26 0.64
N VAL A 168 24.05 2.18 -0.08
CA VAL A 168 23.99 2.15 -1.56
C VAL A 168 22.56 2.34 -2.07
N VAL A 169 21.57 1.74 -1.40
CA VAL A 169 20.15 1.91 -1.74
C VAL A 169 19.71 3.36 -1.54
N VAL A 170 20.08 4.01 -0.43
CA VAL A 170 19.73 5.43 -0.19
C VAL A 170 20.43 6.37 -1.16
N GLU A 171 21.70 6.11 -1.51
CA GLU A 171 22.40 6.87 -2.56
C GLU A 171 21.68 6.74 -3.91
N THR A 172 21.27 5.52 -4.27
CA THR A 172 20.49 5.23 -5.48
C THR A 172 19.15 5.97 -5.46
N PHE A 173 18.44 5.93 -4.32
CA PHE A 173 17.17 6.62 -4.10
C PHE A 173 17.34 8.12 -4.34
N LYS A 174 18.27 8.77 -3.62
CA LYS A 174 18.54 10.21 -3.74
C LYS A 174 18.89 10.62 -5.18
N ALA A 175 19.76 9.86 -5.84
CA ALA A 175 20.17 10.16 -7.21
C ALA A 175 18.98 10.17 -8.17
N ARG A 176 18.09 9.18 -8.07
CA ARG A 176 16.91 9.05 -8.92
C ARG A 176 15.80 10.04 -8.58
N LEU A 177 15.55 10.28 -7.30
CA LEU A 177 14.53 11.24 -6.83
C LEU A 177 14.82 12.66 -7.35
N THR A 178 16.10 13.02 -7.50
CA THR A 178 16.52 14.34 -7.98
C THR A 178 15.97 14.69 -9.37
N HIS A 179 15.75 13.70 -10.24
CA HIS A 179 15.14 13.91 -11.57
C HIS A 179 13.82 14.70 -11.48
N TRP A 180 12.98 14.34 -10.51
CA TRP A 180 11.64 14.91 -10.35
C TRP A 180 11.61 16.37 -9.93
N THR A 181 12.75 16.93 -9.49
CA THR A 181 12.87 18.37 -9.16
C THR A 181 12.88 19.26 -10.40
N SER A 182 13.15 18.69 -11.58
CA SER A 182 13.26 19.43 -12.84
C SER A 182 12.38 18.87 -13.96
N ALA A 183 11.85 17.67 -13.80
CA ALA A 183 10.95 17.02 -14.75
C ALA A 183 9.69 17.86 -15.00
N LYS A 184 9.23 17.88 -16.26
CA LYS A 184 8.06 18.63 -16.70
C LYS A 184 7.07 17.71 -17.43
N LEU A 185 5.78 18.01 -17.31
CA LEU A 185 4.74 17.39 -18.11
C LEU A 185 4.66 18.05 -19.50
N ALA A 186 3.80 17.51 -20.36
CA ALA A 186 3.55 18.02 -21.71
C ALA A 186 3.02 19.46 -21.74
N ASP A 187 2.44 19.93 -20.63
CA ASP A 187 1.99 21.32 -20.45
C ASP A 187 3.14 22.30 -20.14
N GLY A 188 4.39 21.81 -20.01
CA GLY A 188 5.57 22.62 -19.74
C GLY A 188 5.76 23.00 -18.27
N HIS A 189 4.84 22.63 -17.38
CA HIS A 189 4.93 22.85 -15.95
C HIS A 189 5.55 21.64 -15.23
N PRO A 190 6.08 21.81 -14.00
CA PRO A 190 6.69 20.72 -13.24
C PRO A 190 5.75 19.52 -13.07
N VAL A 191 6.31 18.30 -13.11
CA VAL A 191 5.56 17.06 -12.75
C VAL A 191 5.18 17.11 -11.27
N ILE A 192 6.13 17.51 -10.43
CA ILE A 192 5.96 17.74 -9.00
C ILE A 192 6.30 19.21 -8.72
N GLY A 193 5.36 19.96 -8.15
CA GLY A 193 5.56 21.38 -7.88
C GLY A 193 4.30 22.21 -8.08
N THR A 194 4.48 23.51 -7.90
CA THR A 194 3.42 24.49 -8.09
C THR A 194 3.09 24.67 -9.57
N VAL A 195 1.81 24.95 -9.84
CA VAL A 195 1.28 25.21 -11.18
C VAL A 195 0.46 26.50 -11.09
N PRO A 196 0.54 27.40 -12.08
CA PRO A 196 -0.35 28.56 -12.13
C PRO A 196 -1.82 28.12 -12.05
N ASP A 197 -2.61 28.89 -11.30
CA ASP A 197 -4.08 28.74 -11.20
C ASP A 197 -4.58 27.40 -10.64
N ARG A 198 -3.69 26.60 -10.01
CA ARG A 198 -4.05 25.38 -9.28
C ARG A 198 -3.54 25.48 -7.82
N PRO A 199 -4.30 25.01 -6.83
CA PRO A 199 -3.81 24.95 -5.44
C PRO A 199 -2.52 24.13 -5.34
N ASP A 200 -1.60 24.54 -4.45
CA ASP A 200 -0.38 23.80 -4.14
C ASP A 200 -0.72 22.60 -3.24
N LEU A 201 -1.03 21.48 -3.89
CA LEU A 201 -1.45 20.23 -3.23
C LEU A 201 -0.30 19.19 -3.26
N PRO A 202 -0.16 18.37 -2.20
CA PRO A 202 0.91 17.37 -2.04
C PRO A 202 0.59 16.06 -2.77
N LEU A 203 0.22 16.16 -4.05
CA LEU A 203 -0.31 15.04 -4.85
C LEU A 203 0.70 13.90 -5.05
N ASN A 204 2.01 14.22 -4.98
CA ASN A 204 3.09 13.26 -5.15
C ASN A 204 3.47 12.52 -3.86
N GLU A 205 3.02 13.03 -2.70
CA GLU A 205 3.50 12.57 -1.40
C GLU A 205 2.75 11.32 -0.95
N TYR A 206 3.46 10.19 -0.88
CA TYR A 206 2.92 8.89 -0.45
C TYR A 206 2.13 9.00 0.86
N GLY A 207 2.63 9.78 1.83
CA GLY A 207 1.95 9.99 3.11
C GLY A 207 0.50 10.47 2.97
N TYR A 208 0.18 11.33 1.99
CA TYR A 208 -1.19 11.80 1.78
C TYR A 208 -2.08 10.74 1.13
N TRP A 209 -1.53 9.85 0.31
CA TRP A 209 -2.25 8.68 -0.20
C TRP A 209 -2.60 7.70 0.92
N THR A 210 -1.68 7.52 1.86
CA THR A 210 -1.93 6.76 3.10
C THR A 210 -2.99 7.44 3.98
N LEU A 211 -2.92 8.76 4.14
CA LEU A 211 -3.91 9.54 4.89
C LEU A 211 -5.31 9.44 4.26
N MET A 212 -5.39 9.49 2.92
CA MET A 212 -6.64 9.32 2.17
C MET A 212 -7.33 8.01 2.49
N ALA A 213 -6.60 6.90 2.46
CA ALA A 213 -7.17 5.60 2.81
C ALA A 213 -7.62 5.57 4.28
N ARG A 214 -6.78 6.08 5.19
CA ARG A 214 -7.07 6.15 6.63
C ARG A 214 -8.33 6.94 6.96
N GLN A 215 -8.57 8.05 6.26
CA GLN A 215 -9.75 8.91 6.48
C GLN A 215 -11.06 8.31 5.96
N GLY A 216 -11.02 7.12 5.32
CA GLY A 216 -12.26 6.43 4.94
C GLY A 216 -12.70 6.73 3.52
N ILE A 217 -11.84 6.53 2.51
CA ILE A 217 -12.30 6.64 1.13
C ILE A 217 -13.27 5.49 0.81
N GLU A 218 -14.45 5.78 0.27
CA GLU A 218 -15.50 4.77 0.01
C GLU A 218 -15.20 3.87 -1.21
N ALA A 219 -14.04 3.22 -1.24
CA ALA A 219 -13.61 2.35 -2.32
C ALA A 219 -12.55 1.34 -1.86
N GLU A 220 -12.64 0.09 -2.30
CA GLU A 220 -11.59 -0.91 -2.10
C GLU A 220 -10.43 -0.74 -3.10
N ILE A 221 -10.71 -0.21 -4.30
CA ILE A 221 -9.73 0.02 -5.36
C ILE A 221 -9.74 1.50 -5.77
N ILE A 222 -8.56 2.12 -5.78
CA ILE A 222 -8.35 3.47 -6.25
C ILE A 222 -7.33 3.46 -7.39
N LEU A 223 -7.73 3.86 -8.58
CA LEU A 223 -6.80 4.11 -9.68
C LEU A 223 -6.51 5.61 -9.77
N THR A 224 -5.31 6.00 -10.18
CA THR A 224 -4.99 7.41 -10.44
C THR A 224 -3.98 7.53 -11.58
N ASN A 225 -4.00 8.63 -12.33
CA ASN A 225 -2.93 8.96 -13.28
C ASN A 225 -1.83 9.85 -12.67
N GLN A 226 -1.91 10.19 -11.38
CA GLN A 226 -0.90 11.00 -10.69
C GLN A 226 0.39 10.22 -10.44
N LEU A 227 1.56 10.79 -10.73
CA LEU A 227 2.84 10.26 -10.26
C LEU A 227 2.92 10.37 -8.73
N VAL A 228 3.15 9.26 -8.04
CA VAL A 228 3.51 9.26 -6.61
C VAL A 228 5.00 9.00 -6.51
N ALA A 229 5.75 10.04 -6.15
CA ALA A 229 7.19 9.98 -5.96
C ALA A 229 7.58 10.98 -4.87
N SER A 230 8.13 10.44 -3.78
CA SER A 230 8.34 11.19 -2.55
C SER A 230 9.39 10.52 -1.67
N VAL A 231 9.63 11.11 -0.49
CA VAL A 231 10.50 10.55 0.54
C VAL A 231 9.87 10.81 1.90
N GLU A 232 9.72 9.76 2.69
CA GLU A 232 9.10 9.82 4.00
C GLU A 232 10.08 9.40 5.09
N TYR A 233 9.88 9.93 6.29
CA TYR A 233 10.52 9.47 7.51
C TYR A 233 9.74 8.34 8.17
N ILE A 234 9.21 7.43 7.34
CA ILE A 234 8.64 6.15 7.73
C ILE A 234 9.36 5.03 6.95
N PRO A 235 9.25 3.75 7.36
CA PRO A 235 9.90 2.64 6.66
C PRO A 235 9.52 2.53 5.17
N VAL A 236 10.42 2.94 4.26
CA VAL A 236 10.24 2.81 2.80
C VAL A 236 10.84 1.47 2.33
N PRO A 237 10.12 0.65 1.54
CA PRO A 237 10.66 -0.61 1.02
C PRO A 237 11.87 -0.44 0.08
N VAL A 238 12.71 -1.48 0.03
CA VAL A 238 13.85 -1.57 -0.91
C VAL A 238 13.43 -1.30 -2.35
N HIS A 239 12.34 -1.92 -2.83
CA HIS A 239 11.90 -1.80 -4.22
C HIS A 239 11.45 -0.36 -4.57
N THR A 240 10.82 0.37 -3.64
CA THR A 240 10.45 1.78 -3.83
C THR A 240 11.69 2.67 -3.81
N SER A 241 12.62 2.40 -2.88
CA SER A 241 13.87 3.15 -2.76
C SER A 241 14.71 3.08 -4.04
N ILE A 242 14.88 1.88 -4.62
CA ILE A 242 15.60 1.75 -5.89
C ILE A 242 14.84 2.46 -7.04
N ARG A 243 13.52 2.60 -7.01
CA ARG A 243 12.79 3.38 -8.04
C ARG A 243 12.93 4.90 -7.88
N GLY A 244 13.70 5.39 -6.89
CA GLY A 244 13.82 6.82 -6.63
C GLY A 244 12.59 7.38 -5.91
N GLY A 245 11.92 6.58 -5.09
CA GLY A 245 10.73 6.98 -4.33
C GLY A 245 9.42 6.82 -5.09
N ILE A 246 9.46 6.32 -6.34
CA ILE A 246 8.25 6.07 -7.12
C ILE A 246 7.51 4.88 -6.55
N THR A 247 6.30 5.12 -6.06
CA THR A 247 5.39 4.09 -5.56
C THR A 247 4.39 3.76 -6.66
N GLY A 248 4.39 2.51 -7.13
CA GLY A 248 3.50 2.03 -8.20
C GLY A 248 2.08 1.76 -7.70
N GLY A 249 1.96 1.37 -6.44
CA GLY A 249 0.73 1.18 -5.69
C GLY A 249 1.04 0.87 -4.24
N SER A 250 -0.01 0.83 -3.42
CA SER A 250 0.09 0.42 -2.02
C SER A 250 -1.25 -0.11 -1.53
N THR A 251 -1.19 -0.89 -0.47
CA THR A 251 -2.34 -1.38 0.29
C THR A 251 -2.34 -0.75 1.68
N GLU A 252 -3.41 -0.03 1.99
CA GLU A 252 -3.49 0.84 3.17
C GLU A 252 -4.70 0.47 4.03
N TYR A 253 -4.59 0.67 5.34
CA TYR A 253 -5.76 0.60 6.24
C TYR A 253 -6.84 1.59 5.78
N ASN A 254 -8.07 1.10 5.69
CA ASN A 254 -9.23 1.92 5.37
C ASN A 254 -10.45 1.47 6.19
N PRO A 255 -10.97 2.30 7.10
CA PRO A 255 -12.13 1.96 7.92
C PRO A 255 -13.44 1.79 7.13
N GLU A 256 -13.57 2.40 5.96
CA GLU A 256 -14.79 2.36 5.13
C GLU A 256 -14.80 1.19 4.14
N SER A 257 -13.68 0.47 4.02
CA SER A 257 -13.56 -0.72 3.19
C SER A 257 -14.14 -1.94 3.89
N ILE A 258 -14.87 -2.79 3.15
CA ILE A 258 -15.35 -4.08 3.67
C ILE A 258 -14.21 -5.06 4.02
N LEU A 259 -13.01 -4.79 3.53
CA LEU A 259 -11.79 -5.55 3.79
C LEU A 259 -10.96 -4.96 4.94
N GLY A 260 -11.36 -3.80 5.47
CA GLY A 260 -10.54 -3.00 6.38
C GLY A 260 -9.30 -2.39 5.71
N ALA A 261 -9.14 -2.53 4.40
CA ALA A 261 -8.02 -2.01 3.64
C ALA A 261 -8.43 -1.65 2.20
N SER A 262 -7.76 -0.67 1.62
CA SER A 262 -7.90 -0.28 0.21
C SER A 262 -6.58 -0.31 -0.50
N VAL A 263 -6.61 -0.62 -1.79
CA VAL A 263 -5.46 -0.52 -2.67
C VAL A 263 -5.56 0.73 -3.51
N TRP A 264 -4.43 1.38 -3.74
CA TRP A 264 -4.32 2.40 -4.78
C TRP A 264 -3.17 2.10 -5.72
N VAL A 265 -3.34 2.42 -7.01
CA VAL A 265 -2.32 2.21 -8.06
C VAL A 265 -2.23 3.45 -8.93
N THR A 266 -1.00 3.95 -9.14
CA THR A 266 -0.73 4.99 -10.12
C THR A 266 -0.53 4.38 -11.50
N LEU A 267 -1.14 4.98 -12.51
CA LEU A 267 -1.05 4.58 -13.91
C LEU A 267 0.08 5.32 -14.65
N PHE A 268 0.66 6.36 -14.04
CA PHE A 268 1.68 7.20 -14.71
C PHE A 268 2.94 6.44 -15.13
N PRO A 269 3.57 5.60 -14.28
CA PRO A 269 4.79 4.88 -14.65
C PRO A 269 4.58 3.94 -15.84
N TYR A 270 3.33 3.60 -16.16
CA TYR A 270 3.02 2.66 -17.23
C TYR A 270 3.03 3.31 -18.62
N VAL A 271 2.59 4.57 -18.68
CA VAL A 271 2.26 5.26 -19.93
C VAL A 271 3.18 6.44 -20.22
N SER A 272 3.98 6.85 -19.24
CA SER A 272 4.91 7.96 -19.39
C SER A 272 6.21 7.52 -20.07
N ASN A 273 6.62 8.27 -21.09
CA ASN A 273 7.94 8.17 -21.72
C ASN A 273 8.92 9.22 -21.17
N ASP A 274 8.67 9.74 -19.96
CA ASP A 274 9.63 10.58 -19.27
C ASP A 274 10.99 9.86 -19.14
N PRO A 275 12.14 10.55 -19.36
CA PRO A 275 13.45 9.91 -19.34
C PRO A 275 13.75 9.13 -18.05
N GLY A 276 13.31 9.61 -16.89
CA GLY A 276 13.52 8.93 -15.61
C GLY A 276 12.72 7.63 -15.49
N ILE A 277 11.51 7.57 -16.07
CA ILE A 277 10.73 6.33 -16.17
C ILE A 277 11.40 5.35 -17.14
N LEU A 278 11.82 5.84 -18.31
CA LEU A 278 12.48 4.99 -19.31
C LEU A 278 13.77 4.39 -18.77
N ASP A 279 14.59 5.15 -18.04
CA ASP A 279 15.83 4.63 -17.45
C ASP A 279 15.57 3.50 -16.44
N LEU A 280 14.48 3.58 -15.68
CA LEU A 280 14.06 2.53 -14.74
C LEU A 280 13.40 1.31 -15.40
N ARG A 281 13.04 1.44 -16.69
CA ARG A 281 12.42 0.41 -17.52
C ARG A 281 13.36 -0.06 -18.64
N ASN A 282 14.68 0.04 -18.43
CA ASN A 282 15.67 -0.40 -19.42
C ASN A 282 15.49 0.23 -20.81
N ARG A 283 15.04 1.49 -20.85
CA ARG A 283 14.74 2.29 -22.04
C ARG A 283 13.59 1.75 -22.90
N ASP A 284 12.81 0.81 -22.38
CA ASP A 284 11.67 0.24 -23.08
C ASP A 284 10.46 1.17 -23.06
N THR A 285 9.70 1.14 -24.14
CA THR A 285 8.47 1.92 -24.33
C THR A 285 7.31 0.97 -24.55
N TYR A 286 6.19 1.21 -23.89
CA TYR A 286 5.03 0.34 -24.03
C TYR A 286 3.98 0.99 -24.90
N ASN A 287 3.31 0.17 -25.70
CA ASN A 287 2.05 0.59 -26.30
C ASN A 287 0.96 0.67 -25.23
N ARG A 288 -0.22 1.20 -25.60
CA ARG A 288 -1.31 1.43 -24.65
C ARG A 288 -1.79 0.14 -23.99
N ASP A 289 -1.99 -0.92 -24.76
CA ASP A 289 -2.53 -2.20 -24.26
C ASP A 289 -1.54 -2.88 -23.30
N GLU A 290 -0.25 -2.85 -23.64
CA GLU A 290 0.84 -3.33 -22.77
C GLU A 290 0.86 -2.55 -21.45
N ALA A 291 0.80 -1.22 -21.51
CA ALA A 291 0.81 -0.37 -20.33
C ALA A 291 -0.38 -0.66 -19.40
N LEU A 292 -1.59 -0.84 -19.96
CA LEU A 292 -2.79 -1.17 -19.18
C LEU A 292 -2.71 -2.58 -18.58
N TYR A 293 -2.21 -3.56 -19.34
CA TYR A 293 -2.01 -4.92 -18.85
C TYR A 293 -1.02 -4.95 -17.68
N TYR A 294 0.11 -4.25 -17.78
CA TYR A 294 1.09 -4.18 -16.70
C TYR A 294 0.58 -3.40 -15.48
N ALA A 295 -0.23 -2.36 -15.68
CA ALA A 295 -0.91 -1.70 -14.58
C ALA A 295 -1.90 -2.64 -13.87
N GLY A 296 -2.62 -3.47 -14.61
CA GLY A 296 -3.48 -4.53 -14.06
C GLY A 296 -2.69 -5.58 -13.27
N ALA A 297 -1.50 -5.95 -13.74
CA ALA A 297 -0.60 -6.84 -12.99
C ALA A 297 -0.14 -6.24 -11.66
N MET A 298 0.17 -4.94 -11.62
CA MET A 298 0.47 -4.25 -10.36
C MET A 298 -0.75 -4.18 -9.44
N LEU A 299 -1.94 -3.92 -9.98
CA LEU A 299 -3.16 -3.94 -9.17
C LEU A 299 -3.41 -5.34 -8.57
N ALA A 300 -3.20 -6.42 -9.33
CA ALA A 300 -3.29 -7.77 -8.79
C ALA A 300 -2.25 -8.02 -7.67
N HIS A 301 -1.06 -7.42 -7.76
CA HIS A 301 -0.04 -7.50 -6.70
C HIS A 301 -0.54 -6.85 -5.41
N GLU A 302 -1.07 -5.62 -5.50
CA GLU A 302 -1.66 -4.96 -4.34
C GLU A 302 -2.88 -5.72 -3.81
N MET A 303 -3.70 -6.31 -4.68
CA MET A 303 -4.81 -7.17 -4.24
C MET A 303 -4.33 -8.40 -3.46
N GLY A 304 -3.16 -8.96 -3.75
CA GLY A 304 -2.59 -10.04 -2.94
C GLY A 304 -2.23 -9.60 -1.51
N HIS A 305 -1.80 -8.35 -1.33
CA HIS A 305 -1.67 -7.74 0.00
C HIS A 305 -3.04 -7.50 0.65
N GLN A 306 -4.01 -6.98 -0.11
CA GLN A 306 -5.32 -6.61 0.41
C GLN A 306 -6.17 -7.82 0.82
N LEU A 307 -6.31 -8.80 -0.07
CA LEU A 307 -7.22 -9.94 0.05
C LEU A 307 -6.66 -11.03 0.96
N LEU A 308 -5.35 -11.21 0.94
CA LEU A 308 -4.68 -12.35 1.57
C LEU A 308 -3.55 -11.94 2.52
N GLN A 309 -3.17 -10.66 2.58
CA GLN A 309 -2.06 -10.20 3.42
C GLN A 309 -0.74 -10.95 3.11
N LEU A 310 -0.50 -11.26 1.84
CA LEU A 310 0.74 -11.90 1.40
C LEU A 310 1.92 -10.93 1.52
N GLY A 311 3.14 -11.44 1.68
CA GLY A 311 4.38 -10.68 1.66
C GLY A 311 5.09 -10.75 0.30
N HIS A 312 6.34 -10.28 0.27
CA HIS A 312 7.17 -10.26 -0.95
C HIS A 312 8.15 -11.46 -0.98
N PRO A 313 7.91 -12.51 -1.81
CA PRO A 313 8.85 -13.61 -2.01
C PRO A 313 10.00 -13.21 -2.96
N TRP A 314 11.00 -12.48 -2.46
CA TRP A 314 12.08 -11.87 -3.26
C TRP A 314 12.85 -12.86 -4.15
N SER A 315 13.00 -14.10 -3.69
CA SER A 315 13.78 -15.16 -4.36
C SER A 315 13.02 -15.90 -5.47
N ASN A 316 11.69 -15.76 -5.56
CA ASN A 316 10.89 -16.50 -6.53
C ASN A 316 10.42 -15.60 -7.69
N PRO A 317 11.09 -15.62 -8.86
CA PRO A 317 10.73 -14.80 -10.01
C PRO A 317 9.35 -15.11 -10.61
N ALA A 318 8.80 -16.29 -10.33
CA ALA A 318 7.49 -16.68 -10.84
C ALA A 318 6.31 -16.07 -10.09
N CYS A 319 6.56 -15.53 -8.89
CA CYS A 319 5.52 -14.97 -8.05
C CYS A 319 5.04 -13.61 -8.55
N LEU A 320 3.73 -13.48 -8.72
CA LEU A 320 3.06 -12.19 -8.89
C LEU A 320 3.33 -11.25 -7.69
N MET A 321 3.42 -11.83 -6.47
CA MET A 321 3.76 -11.09 -5.26
C MET A 321 5.23 -10.69 -5.15
N ARG A 322 6.12 -11.12 -6.04
CA ARG A 322 7.48 -10.57 -6.05
C ARG A 322 7.40 -9.14 -6.59
N PRO A 323 8.01 -8.13 -5.93
CA PRO A 323 7.96 -6.76 -6.42
C PRO A 323 8.51 -6.64 -7.84
N ALA A 324 7.89 -5.81 -8.67
CA ALA A 324 8.39 -5.52 -10.00
C ALA A 324 9.83 -4.97 -9.95
N GLU A 325 10.70 -5.45 -10.83
CA GLU A 325 12.10 -5.04 -10.83
C GLU A 325 12.27 -3.61 -11.35
N ALA A 326 12.53 -2.65 -10.46
CA ALA A 326 12.47 -1.22 -10.76
C ALA A 326 11.12 -0.87 -11.45
N LEU A 327 11.12 -0.42 -12.70
CA LEU A 327 9.89 -0.20 -13.49
C LEU A 327 9.85 -1.06 -14.78
N ASP A 328 10.62 -2.15 -14.82
CA ASP A 328 10.64 -3.11 -15.93
C ASP A 328 9.53 -4.16 -15.81
N PHE A 329 8.30 -3.73 -16.06
CA PHE A 329 7.13 -4.58 -15.89
C PHE A 329 7.01 -5.67 -16.96
N ALA A 330 7.54 -5.44 -18.17
CA ALA A 330 7.54 -6.44 -19.23
C ALA A 330 8.33 -7.69 -18.82
N ILE A 331 9.54 -7.51 -18.29
CA ILE A 331 10.35 -8.62 -17.78
C ILE A 331 9.70 -9.25 -16.56
N TRP A 332 9.13 -8.45 -15.67
CA TRP A 332 8.46 -8.93 -14.46
C TRP A 332 7.28 -9.86 -14.80
N VAL A 333 6.33 -9.39 -15.60
CA VAL A 333 5.10 -10.13 -15.92
C VAL A 333 5.40 -11.37 -16.77
N LYS A 334 6.41 -11.33 -17.65
CA LYS A 334 6.83 -12.50 -18.45
C LYS A 334 7.24 -13.70 -17.59
N LYS A 335 7.65 -13.48 -16.33
CA LYS A 335 8.10 -14.56 -15.43
C LYS A 335 6.96 -15.23 -14.69
N PHE A 336 5.76 -14.65 -14.66
CA PHE A 336 4.64 -15.14 -13.85
C PHE A 336 4.26 -16.57 -14.19
N ASP A 337 4.19 -17.40 -13.15
CA ASP A 337 3.79 -18.80 -13.25
C ASP A 337 3.15 -19.22 -11.92
N ALA A 338 1.82 -19.32 -11.91
CA ALA A 338 1.03 -19.63 -10.71
C ALA A 338 1.38 -21.01 -10.12
N ASP A 339 1.72 -21.99 -10.96
CA ASP A 339 2.11 -23.32 -10.48
C ASP A 339 3.44 -23.30 -9.73
N LYS A 340 4.33 -22.38 -10.09
CA LYS A 340 5.62 -22.17 -9.42
C LYS A 340 5.55 -21.21 -8.24
N CYS A 341 4.40 -20.59 -7.98
CA CYS A 341 4.19 -19.70 -6.84
C CYS A 341 2.76 -19.79 -6.32
N ARG A 342 2.43 -20.94 -5.73
CA ARG A 342 1.14 -21.14 -5.06
C ARG A 342 1.09 -20.42 -3.73
N ILE A 343 -0.11 -20.10 -3.25
CA ILE A 343 -0.33 -19.69 -1.86
C ILE A 343 0.29 -20.74 -0.93
N GLY A 344 1.01 -20.27 0.08
CA GLY A 344 1.72 -21.10 1.05
C GLY A 344 3.07 -21.67 0.59
N SER A 345 3.52 -21.40 -0.64
CA SER A 345 4.79 -21.93 -1.18
C SER A 345 6.05 -21.39 -0.51
N SER A 346 5.95 -20.27 0.22
CA SER A 346 7.05 -19.66 0.98
C SER A 346 6.51 -18.95 2.24
N PRO A 347 7.36 -18.54 3.19
CA PRO A 347 6.94 -17.75 4.34
C PRO A 347 6.24 -16.44 3.96
N ALA A 348 6.67 -15.79 2.88
CA ALA A 348 6.02 -14.61 2.33
C ALA A 348 4.64 -14.92 1.72
N MET A 349 4.44 -16.11 1.15
CA MET A 349 3.18 -16.50 0.51
C MET A 349 2.15 -17.10 1.48
N GLN A 350 2.37 -17.04 2.80
CA GLN A 350 1.37 -17.44 3.79
C GLN A 350 0.36 -16.30 4.01
N PRO A 351 -0.97 -16.56 3.93
CA PRO A 351 -1.96 -15.56 4.27
C PRO A 351 -1.77 -14.99 5.68
N GLY A 352 -1.99 -13.68 5.84
CA GLY A 352 -1.77 -12.97 7.12
C GLY A 352 -0.30 -12.69 7.45
N THR A 353 0.60 -12.79 6.48
CA THR A 353 2.03 -12.50 6.67
C THR A 353 2.30 -11.03 6.86
N VAL A 354 1.72 -10.19 6.02
CA VAL A 354 1.75 -8.73 6.17
C VAL A 354 0.64 -8.35 7.15
N LYS A 355 0.94 -7.46 8.09
CA LYS A 355 -0.06 -6.98 9.06
C LYS A 355 -0.21 -5.47 8.87
N PRO A 356 -1.18 -5.02 8.06
CA PRO A 356 -1.41 -3.60 7.87
C PRO A 356 -1.76 -2.98 9.23
N PRO A 357 -1.00 -1.96 9.70
CA PRO A 357 -1.25 -1.34 10.99
C PRO A 357 -2.55 -0.53 10.97
N ILE A 358 -3.28 -0.56 12.08
CA ILE A 358 -4.33 0.41 12.40
C ILE A 358 -3.65 1.46 13.27
N TRP A 359 -3.53 2.69 12.76
CA TRP A 359 -2.84 3.80 13.43
C TRP A 359 -3.78 4.93 13.80
#